data_AF-A0A699L2H9-F1
#
_entry.id   AF-A0A699L2H9-F1
#
_cell.length_a   1.000
_cell.length_b   1.000
_cell.length_c   1.000
_cell.angle_alpha   90.00
_cell.angle_beta   90.00
_cell.angle_gamma   90.00
#
_symmetry.space_group_name_H-M   'P 1'
#
loop_
_entity.id
_entity.type
_entity.pdbx_description
1 polymer ?
#
loop_
_entity_poly.entity_id
_entity_poly.type
_entity_poly.pdbx_seq_one_letter_code
_entity_poly.pdbx_strand_id
1 'polypeptide(L)'
;MGKNPGELVSSLPTLSSDDLLLVNVGDRRIPRPSSLVEKLAHSILNVSRACLNYNPQERPTMRQVTELLSVDDRLWMKMHVSVT
;
A
#
# COMPACT_ATOMS: atom_id res chain seq x y z
N MET A 1 8.42 -15.06 14.78
CA MET A 1 7.48 -15.73 13.86
C MET A 1 6.89 -14.67 12.94
N GLY A 2 7.21 -14.68 11.64
CA GLY A 2 6.57 -13.80 10.66
C GLY A 2 5.20 -14.35 10.26
N LYS A 3 4.22 -13.49 10.00
CA LYS A 3 2.93 -13.92 9.43
C LYS A 3 3.16 -14.44 8.01
N ASN A 4 2.51 -15.55 7.65
CA ASN A 4 2.61 -16.10 6.30
C ASN A 4 1.97 -15.09 5.31
N PRO A 5 2.59 -14.79 4.15
CA PRO A 5 2.00 -13.92 3.13
C PRO A 5 0.55 -14.26 2.77
N GLY A 6 0.18 -15.54 2.77
CA GLY A 6 -1.20 -15.97 2.51
C GLY A 6 -2.20 -15.48 3.55
N GLU A 7 -1.84 -15.49 4.83
CA GLU A 7 -2.70 -14.99 5.92
C GLU A 7 -2.87 -13.47 5.84
N LEU A 8 -1.82 -12.75 5.43
CA LEU A 8 -1.89 -11.31 5.19
C LEU A 8 -2.90 -11.00 4.08
N VAL A 9 -2.80 -11.67 2.92
CA VAL A 9 -3.74 -11.46 1.81
C VAL A 9 -5.19 -11.70 2.23
N SER A 10 -5.43 -12.74 3.04
CA SER A 10 -6.77 -13.05 3.54
C SER A 10 -7.34 -12.02 4.54
N SER A 11 -6.48 -11.30 5.26
CA SER A 11 -6.88 -10.34 6.31
C SER A 11 -6.83 -8.87 5.86
N LEU A 12 -6.16 -8.57 4.75
CA LEU A 12 -6.12 -7.22 4.16
C LEU A 12 -7.50 -6.58 3.93
N PRO A 13 -8.55 -7.30 3.47
CA PRO A 13 -9.87 -6.68 3.25
C PRO A 13 -10.56 -6.19 4.52
N THR A 14 -10.28 -6.85 5.66
CA THR A 14 -10.96 -6.61 6.94
C THR A 14 -10.15 -5.71 7.88
N LEU A 15 -8.86 -5.51 7.59
CA LEU A 15 -7.98 -4.66 8.39
C LEU A 15 -8.44 -3.18 8.37
N SER A 16 -8.31 -2.51 9.52
CA SER A 16 -8.42 -1.05 9.59
C SER A 16 -7.24 -0.40 8.86
N SER A 17 -7.42 0.84 8.38
CA SER A 17 -6.33 1.62 7.78
C SER A 17 -5.15 1.82 8.73
N ASP A 18 -5.41 1.93 10.04
CA ASP A 18 -4.37 2.03 11.07
C ASP A 18 -3.68 0.68 11.31
N ASP A 19 -4.40 -0.43 11.16
CA ASP A 19 -3.82 -1.76 11.23
C ASP A 19 -2.98 -2.09 9.98
N LEU A 20 -3.31 -1.53 8.80
CA LEU A 20 -2.48 -1.69 7.59
C LEU A 20 -1.10 -1.07 7.74
N LEU A 21 -1.01 -0.01 8.55
CA LEU A 21 0.21 0.67 8.94
C LEU A 21 1.03 -0.11 9.98
N LEU A 22 0.33 -0.68 10.96
CA LEU A 22 0.93 -1.29 12.16
C LEU A 22 1.22 -2.78 11.96
N VAL A 23 0.38 -3.47 11.21
CA VAL A 23 0.63 -4.84 10.76
C VAL A 23 1.74 -4.74 9.74
N ASN A 24 2.97 -4.94 10.18
CA ASN A 24 4.00 -5.88 9.72
C ASN A 24 3.90 -6.47 8.27
N VAL A 25 3.27 -5.77 7.33
CA VAL A 25 3.29 -5.98 5.87
C VAL A 25 4.56 -5.33 5.33
N GLY A 26 5.07 -4.29 6.01
CA GLY A 26 6.41 -3.78 5.80
C GLY A 26 7.45 -4.84 6.16
N ASP A 27 8.34 -5.13 5.21
CA ASP A 27 9.54 -5.93 5.45
C ASP A 27 10.35 -5.25 6.58
N ARG A 28 10.58 -5.97 7.68
CA ARG A 28 11.29 -5.44 8.87
C ARG A 28 12.73 -5.01 8.58
N ARG A 29 13.28 -5.43 7.44
CA ARG A 29 14.60 -5.00 6.97
C ARG A 29 14.57 -3.60 6.35
N ILE A 30 13.39 -3.05 6.06
CA ILE A 30 13.22 -1.70 5.54
C ILE A 30 13.36 -0.72 6.72
N PRO A 31 14.28 0.25 6.65
CA PRO A 31 14.40 1.31 7.65
C PRO A 31 13.10 2.09 7.80
N ARG A 32 12.94 2.80 8.92
CA ARG A 32 11.73 3.62 9.13
C ARG A 32 11.57 4.60 7.96
N PRO A 33 10.47 4.51 7.19
CA PRO A 33 10.26 5.37 6.03
C PRO A 33 10.04 6.83 6.42
N SER A 34 10.28 7.75 5.48
CA SER A 34 9.87 9.14 5.64
C SER A 34 8.35 9.26 5.59
N SER A 35 7.80 10.36 6.12
CA SER A 35 6.35 10.60 6.10
C SER A 35 5.75 10.64 4.69
N LEU A 36 6.56 10.96 3.67
CA LEU A 36 6.17 10.87 2.27
C LEU A 36 6.02 9.41 1.83
N VAL A 37 7.00 8.57 2.14
CA VAL A 37 6.99 7.15 1.80
C VAL A 37 5.85 6.42 2.53
N GLU A 38 5.58 6.77 3.79
CA GLU A 38 4.41 6.25 4.53
C GLU A 38 3.10 6.58 3.80
N LYS A 39 2.91 7.83 3.38
CA LYS A 39 1.71 8.23 2.60
C LYS A 39 1.57 7.45 1.29
N LEU A 40 2.67 7.26 0.56
CA LEU A 40 2.66 6.47 -0.69
C LEU A 40 2.30 5.01 -0.40
N ALA A 41 2.87 4.43 0.64
CA ALA A 41 2.55 3.07 1.07
C ALA A 41 1.06 2.93 1.43
N HIS A 42 0.46 3.90 2.13
CA HIS A 42 -0.97 3.87 2.44
C HIS A 42 -1.84 3.90 1.19
N SER A 43 -1.49 4.76 0.21
CA SER A 43 -2.22 4.82 -1.05
C SER A 43 -2.18 3.47 -1.78
N ILE A 44 -1.00 2.84 -1.85
CA ILE A 44 -0.84 1.51 -2.47
C ILE A 44 -1.65 0.45 -1.72
N LEU A 45 -1.64 0.47 -0.38
CA LEU A 45 -2.39 -0.48 0.43
C LEU A 45 -3.91 -0.31 0.25
N ASN A 46 -4.40 0.93 0.13
CA ASN A 46 -5.81 1.21 -0.16
C ASN A 46 -6.22 0.68 -1.54
N VAL A 47 -5.39 0.89 -2.56
CA VAL A 47 -5.62 0.33 -3.90
C VAL A 47 -5.62 -1.19 -3.86
N SER A 48 -4.66 -1.79 -3.16
CA SER A 48 -4.55 -3.25 -2.99
C SER A 48 -5.80 -3.83 -2.31
N ARG A 49 -6.29 -3.16 -1.26
CA ARG A 49 -7.53 -3.54 -0.56
C ARG A 49 -8.74 -3.52 -1.49
N ALA A 50 -8.90 -2.48 -2.30
CA ALA A 50 -9.98 -2.39 -3.27
C ALA A 50 -9.90 -3.52 -4.32
N CYS A 51 -8.69 -3.86 -4.78
CA CYS A 51 -8.47 -4.96 -5.72
C CYS A 51 -8.83 -6.34 -5.12
N LEU A 52 -8.61 -6.52 -3.81
CA LEU A 52 -8.89 -7.75 -3.08
C LEU A 52 -10.33 -7.84 -2.54
N ASN A 53 -11.21 -6.92 -2.93
CA ASN A 53 -12.60 -6.94 -2.46
C ASN A 53 -13.28 -8.28 -2.80
N TYR A 54 -14.03 -8.84 -1.85
CA TYR A 54 -14.75 -10.09 -2.06
C TYR A 54 -15.83 -9.94 -3.14
N ASN A 55 -16.49 -8.78 -3.19
CA ASN A 55 -17.47 -8.45 -4.22
C ASN A 55 -16.76 -8.08 -5.54
N PRO A 56 -16.91 -8.87 -6.63
CA PRO A 56 -16.24 -8.58 -7.90
C PRO A 56 -16.66 -7.25 -8.53
N GLN A 57 -17.88 -6.76 -8.26
CA GLN A 57 -18.39 -5.50 -8.81
C GLN A 57 -17.78 -4.26 -8.15
N GLU A 58 -17.23 -4.41 -6.95
CA GLU A 58 -16.54 -3.33 -6.23
C GLU A 58 -15.04 -3.28 -6.57
N ARG A 59 -14.52 -4.28 -7.28
CA ARG A 59 -13.11 -4.29 -7.69
C ARG A 59 -12.87 -3.25 -8.78
N PRO A 60 -11.80 -2.45 -8.68
CA PRO A 60 -11.45 -1.52 -9.73
C PRO A 60 -11.01 -2.25 -11.00
N THR A 61 -11.25 -1.62 -12.14
CA THR A 61 -10.63 -2.02 -13.41
C THR A 61 -9.14 -1.70 -13.40
N MET A 62 -8.35 -2.41 -14.22
CA MET A 62 -6.91 -2.13 -14.33
C MET A 62 -6.63 -0.68 -14.76
N ARG A 63 -7.53 -0.05 -15.54
CA ARG A 63 -7.41 1.37 -15.90
C ARG A 63 -7.50 2.27 -14.67
N GLN A 64 -8.49 2.03 -13.82
CA GLN A 64 -8.64 2.75 -12.55
C GLN A 64 -7.46 2.49 -11.60
N VAL A 65 -6.93 1.27 -11.57
CA VAL A 65 -5.73 0.95 -10.79
C VAL A 65 -4.53 1.77 -11.26
N THR A 66 -4.28 1.84 -12.57
CA THR A 66 -3.21 2.68 -13.13
C THR A 66 -3.41 4.15 -12.78
N GLU A 67 -4.65 4.67 -12.89
CA GLU A 67 -4.99 6.05 -12.53
C GLU A 67 -4.74 6.33 -11.03
N LEU A 68 -5.14 5.41 -10.14
CA LEU A 68 -4.96 5.53 -8.69
C LEU A 68 -3.49 5.40 -8.25
N LEU A 69 -2.70 4.61 -8.97
CA LEU A 69 -1.26 4.44 -8.73
C LEU A 69 -0.41 5.50 -9.44
N SER A 70 -1.01 6.33 -10.29
CA SER A 70 -0.33 7.45 -10.93
C SER A 70 -0.11 8.55 -9.90
N VAL A 71 0.95 8.38 -9.10
CA VAL A 71 1.44 9.37 -8.14
C VAL A 71 1.90 10.61 -8.92
N ASP A 72 1.54 11.82 -8.48
CA ASP A 72 2.04 13.09 -9.07
C ASP A 72 3.57 13.01 -9.16
N ASP A 73 4.14 13.17 -10.37
CA ASP A 73 5.58 13.08 -10.67
C ASP A 73 6.45 13.92 -9.70
N ARG A 74 5.86 14.95 -9.09
CA ARG A 74 6.51 15.78 -8.07
C ARG A 74 6.83 15.07 -6.76
N LEU A 75 6.13 13.98 -6.41
CA LEU A 75 6.39 13.19 -5.20
C LEU A 75 7.55 12.21 -5.41
N TRP A 76 7.65 11.60 -6.60
CA TRP A 76 8.80 10.76 -6.98
C TRP A 76 10.09 11.58 -7.04
N MET A 77 10.02 12.79 -7.62
CA MET A 77 11.15 13.74 -7.67
C MET A 77 11.67 14.12 -6.27
N LYS A 78 10.78 14.32 -5.28
CA LYS A 78 11.16 14.63 -3.89
C LYS A 78 11.80 13.44 -3.16
N MET A 79 11.43 12.22 -3.53
CA MET A 79 12.05 11.01 -2.98
C MET A 79 13.50 10.84 -3.46
N HIS A 80 13.81 11.23 -4.70
CA HIS A 80 15.18 11.23 -5.23
C HIS A 80 16.08 12.30 -4.61
N VAL A 81 15.54 13.48 -4.29
CA VAL A 81 16.31 14.57 -3.66
C VAL A 81 16.64 14.30 -2.18
N SER A 82 15.90 13.44 -1.51
CA SER A 82 16.14 13.11 -0.08
C SER A 82 17.11 11.93 0.12
N VAL A 83 17.53 11.26 -0.95
CA VAL A 83 18.43 10.09 -0.93
C VAL A 83 19.87 10.46 -1.34
N THR A 84 20.11 11.72 -1.73
CA THR A 84 21.44 12.33 -1.90
C THR A 84 21.72 13.31 -0.78
#